data_AF-A0AAT9HCA8-F1
#
_entry.id   AF-A0AAT9HCA8-F1
#
_cell.length_a   1.000
_cell.length_b   1.000
_cell.length_c   1.000
_cell.angle_alpha   90.00
_cell.angle_beta   90.00
_cell.angle_gamma   90.00
#
_symmetry.space_group_name_H-M   'P 1'
#
loop_
_entity.id
_entity.type
_entity.pdbx_description
1 polymer ?
#
loop_
_entity_poly.entity_id
_entity_poly.type
_entity_poly.pdbx_seq_one_letter_code
_entity_poly.pdbx_strand_id
1 'polypeptide(L)'
;MHIRAVLDVSADDVLVSASAGEEAAEPDIGEVHVYRVNELGVERVSQEPGVHSAIRAGSVTVLVSATPDRPGSRVQVLRDGKPTATVPSYAEDPGMSPRLTLTQGAHAAFRAPCLCLGTTPVTPFCRCSWTPMVVRTDSGWSPPTIRI
;
A
#
# COMPACT_ATOMS: atom_id res chain seq x y z
N MET A 1 -6.85 -11.55 -5.76
CA MET A 1 -6.90 -10.70 -4.54
C MET A 1 -6.12 -11.41 -3.44
N HIS A 2 -5.31 -10.67 -2.68
CA HIS A 2 -4.58 -11.21 -1.53
C HIS A 2 -5.08 -10.56 -0.24
N ILE A 3 -5.60 -11.36 0.69
CA ILE A 3 -6.02 -10.87 2.00
C ILE A 3 -4.80 -10.42 2.80
N ARG A 4 -4.89 -9.22 3.37
CA ARG A 4 -3.86 -8.62 4.22
C ARG A 4 -4.25 -8.73 5.70
N ALA A 5 -5.52 -8.51 6.01
CA ALA A 5 -6.09 -8.73 7.33
C ALA A 5 -7.61 -8.89 7.26
N VAL A 6 -8.18 -9.64 8.21
CA VAL A 6 -9.60 -9.55 8.57
C VAL A 6 -9.74 -8.44 9.60
N LEU A 7 -10.59 -7.46 9.32
CA LEU A 7 -10.75 -6.25 10.13
C LEU A 7 -11.91 -6.37 11.12
N ASP A 8 -13.01 -7.00 10.69
CA ASP A 8 -14.20 -7.23 11.50
C ASP A 8 -15.06 -8.37 10.92
N VAL A 9 -15.81 -9.07 11.76
CA VAL A 9 -16.74 -10.13 11.38
C VAL A 9 -18.10 -9.84 12.02
N SER A 10 -19.16 -9.79 11.21
CA SER A 10 -20.54 -9.68 11.69
C SER A 10 -21.36 -10.91 11.30
N ALA A 11 -22.65 -10.90 11.63
CA ALA A 11 -23.59 -11.94 11.19
C ALA A 11 -23.85 -11.90 9.68
N ASP A 12 -23.75 -10.72 9.06
CA ASP A 12 -24.18 -10.48 7.68
C ASP A 12 -23.00 -10.44 6.69
N ASP A 13 -21.80 -10.05 7.16
CA ASP A 13 -20.65 -9.85 6.29
C ASP A 13 -19.29 -9.93 7.05
N VAL A 14 -18.21 -9.94 6.27
CA VAL A 14 -16.83 -9.82 6.76
C VAL A 14 -16.16 -8.60 6.15
N LEU A 15 -15.52 -7.79 6.98
CA LEU A 15 -14.70 -6.67 6.54
C LEU A 15 -13.24 -7.11 6.45
N VAL A 16 -12.62 -6.97 5.29
CA VAL A 16 -11.21 -7.36 5.05
C VAL A 16 -10.43 -6.22 4.42
N SER A 17 -9.12 -6.20 4.65
CA SER A 17 -8.17 -5.46 3.82
C SER A 17 -7.50 -6.41 2.85
N ALA A 18 -7.38 -6.00 1.59
CA ALA A 18 -6.78 -6.83 0.55
C ALA A 18 -6.09 -5.99 -0.52
N SER A 19 -5.10 -6.58 -1.18
CA SER A 19 -4.48 -6.02 -2.38
C SER A 19 -4.95 -6.76 -3.62
N ALA A 20 -4.80 -6.12 -4.78
CA ALA A 20 -4.97 -6.79 -6.06
C ALA A 20 -4.07 -8.03 -6.16
N GLY A 21 -4.56 -9.06 -6.86
CA GLY A 21 -3.76 -10.24 -7.19
C GLY A 21 -3.07 -10.06 -8.54
N GLU A 22 -2.14 -10.95 -8.86
CA GLU A 22 -1.38 -10.89 -10.12
C GLU A 22 -2.29 -10.95 -11.37
N GLU A 23 -3.41 -11.66 -11.29
CA GLU A 23 -4.38 -11.80 -12.39
C GLU A 23 -5.45 -10.69 -12.43
N ALA A 24 -5.35 -9.66 -11.57
CA ALA A 24 -6.33 -8.57 -11.57
C ALA A 24 -6.22 -7.73 -12.85
N ALA A 25 -7.36 -7.33 -13.42
CA ALA A 25 -7.41 -6.48 -14.60
C ALA A 25 -6.73 -5.12 -14.35
N GLU A 26 -6.91 -4.59 -13.15
CA GLU A 26 -6.21 -3.41 -12.65
C GLU A 26 -5.27 -3.87 -11.52
N PRO A 27 -3.95 -3.67 -11.67
CA PRO A 27 -2.97 -4.21 -10.72
C PRO A 27 -2.87 -3.43 -9.41
N ASP A 28 -3.50 -2.25 -9.31
CA ASP A 28 -3.56 -1.37 -8.13
C ASP A 28 -2.22 -1.36 -7.36
N ILE A 29 -1.15 -0.98 -8.08
CA ILE A 29 0.24 -1.22 -7.64
C ILE A 29 0.50 -0.50 -6.33
N GLY A 30 0.79 -1.29 -5.29
CA GLY A 30 1.10 -0.76 -3.96
C GLY A 30 -0.12 -0.29 -3.18
N GLU A 31 -1.32 -0.60 -3.64
CA GLU A 31 -2.57 -0.24 -2.99
C GLU A 31 -3.10 -1.40 -2.14
N VAL A 32 -3.80 -1.05 -1.05
CA VAL A 32 -4.49 -1.98 -0.16
C VAL A 32 -5.85 -1.41 0.16
N HIS A 33 -6.91 -2.06 -0.30
CA HIS A 33 -8.27 -1.58 -0.13
C HIS A 33 -9.03 -2.36 0.94
N VAL A 34 -10.04 -1.70 1.50
CA VAL A 34 -11.01 -2.32 2.40
C VAL A 34 -12.18 -2.83 1.57
N TYR A 35 -12.57 -4.07 1.80
CA TYR A 35 -13.67 -4.74 1.14
C TYR A 35 -14.66 -5.31 2.16
N ARG A 36 -15.93 -5.26 1.81
CA ARG A 36 -17.01 -6.00 2.46
C ARG A 36 -17.31 -7.25 1.66
N VAL A 37 -17.32 -8.40 2.32
CA VAL A 37 -17.60 -9.70 1.71
C VAL A 37 -18.86 -10.27 2.35
N ASN A 38 -19.87 -10.54 1.54
CA ASN A 38 -21.12 -11.19 1.97
C ASN A 38 -21.53 -12.27 0.96
N GLU A 39 -22.70 -12.86 1.16
CA GLU A 39 -23.24 -13.90 0.28
C GLU A 39 -23.52 -13.42 -1.15
N LEU A 40 -23.70 -12.11 -1.36
CA LEU A 40 -23.93 -11.49 -2.66
C LEU A 40 -22.63 -11.17 -3.41
N GLY A 41 -21.49 -11.17 -2.72
CA GLY A 41 -20.18 -10.99 -3.32
C GLY A 41 -19.27 -10.05 -2.51
N VAL A 42 -18.36 -9.39 -3.24
CA VAL A 42 -17.32 -8.53 -2.69
C VAL A 42 -17.56 -7.09 -3.16
N GLU A 43 -17.64 -6.16 -2.21
CA GLU A 43 -17.80 -4.73 -2.44
C GLU A 43 -16.59 -3.96 -1.90
N ARG A 44 -16.02 -3.08 -2.72
CA ARG A 44 -14.92 -2.20 -2.32
C ARG A 44 -15.47 -0.99 -1.56
N VAL A 45 -14.98 -0.77 -0.34
CA VAL A 45 -15.38 0.33 0.55
C VAL A 45 -14.48 1.56 0.34
N SER A 46 -13.19 1.36 0.13
CA SER A 46 -12.22 2.43 -0.11
C SER A 46 -12.07 2.74 -1.60
N GLN A 47 -12.34 3.98 -2.02
CA GLN A 47 -12.40 4.37 -3.43
C GLN A 47 -11.12 5.03 -3.97
N GLU A 48 -10.42 5.82 -3.14
CA GLU A 48 -9.19 6.50 -3.56
C GLU A 48 -8.03 5.49 -3.69
N PRO A 49 -7.05 5.70 -4.59
CA PRO A 49 -5.83 4.91 -4.63
C PRO A 49 -4.98 5.11 -3.37
N GLY A 50 -4.55 4.02 -2.73
CA GLY A 50 -3.73 4.11 -1.53
C GLY A 50 -3.81 2.90 -0.61
N VAL A 51 -3.37 3.12 0.63
CA VAL A 51 -3.38 2.11 1.69
C VAL A 51 -4.47 2.47 2.68
N HIS A 52 -5.39 1.53 2.86
CA HIS A 52 -6.59 1.71 3.66
C HIS A 52 -6.70 0.64 4.75
N SER A 53 -7.22 1.07 5.90
CA SER A 53 -7.64 0.17 6.98
C SER A 53 -8.94 0.69 7.58
N ALA A 54 -9.67 -0.16 8.28
CA ALA A 54 -10.91 0.23 8.92
C ALA A 54 -11.16 -0.54 10.21
N ILE A 55 -11.96 0.06 11.08
CA ILE A 55 -12.62 -0.61 12.21
C ILE A 55 -14.13 -0.41 12.10
N ARG A 56 -14.91 -1.39 12.56
CA ARG A 56 -16.37 -1.31 12.55
C ARG A 56 -16.96 -1.58 13.92
N ALA A 57 -18.03 -0.87 14.24
CA ALA A 57 -18.90 -1.14 15.38
C ALA A 57 -20.36 -0.91 14.97
N GLY A 58 -21.11 -1.99 14.76
CA GLY A 58 -22.49 -1.93 14.27
C GLY A 58 -22.57 -1.27 12.88
N SER A 59 -23.43 -0.25 12.74
CA SER A 59 -23.59 0.50 11.49
C SER A 59 -22.49 1.53 11.22
N VAL A 60 -21.55 1.72 12.14
CA VAL A 60 -20.49 2.73 12.03
C VAL A 60 -19.17 2.08 11.67
N THR A 61 -18.55 2.56 10.60
CA THR A 61 -17.20 2.17 10.16
C THR A 61 -16.30 3.38 10.16
N VAL A 62 -15.13 3.29 10.79
CA VAL A 62 -14.08 4.31 10.69
C VAL A 62 -13.07 3.82 9.67
N LEU A 63 -12.98 4.52 8.54
CA LEU A 63 -12.04 4.25 7.45
C LEU A 63 -10.84 5.20 7.56
N VAL A 64 -9.63 4.66 7.56
CA VAL A 64 -8.37 5.39 7.55
C VAL A 64 -7.71 5.20 6.19
N SER A 65 -7.38 6.31 5.52
CA SER A 65 -6.86 6.31 4.15
C SER A 65 -5.57 7.13 4.06
N ALA A 66 -4.46 6.46 3.73
CA ALA A 66 -3.20 7.10 3.35
C ALA A 66 -3.05 7.02 1.83
N THR A 67 -2.96 8.17 1.16
CA THR A 67 -2.95 8.24 -0.30
C THR A 67 -1.72 9.01 -0.79
N PRO A 68 -1.19 8.71 -1.99
CA PRO A 68 0.07 9.31 -2.45
C PRO A 68 0.00 10.81 -2.77
N ASP A 69 -1.19 11.36 -2.98
CA ASP A 69 -1.43 12.76 -3.36
C ASP A 69 -1.32 13.75 -2.20
N ARG A 70 -1.31 13.26 -0.95
CA ARG A 70 -1.29 14.10 0.25
C ARG A 70 -0.46 13.47 1.38
N PRO A 71 0.21 14.28 2.22
CA PRO A 71 0.86 13.77 3.41
C PRO A 71 -0.17 13.32 4.46
N GLY A 72 0.18 12.28 5.22
CA GLY A 72 -0.60 11.77 6.34
C GLY A 72 -1.79 10.90 5.94
N SER A 73 -2.70 10.68 6.90
CA SER A 73 -3.91 9.86 6.72
C SER A 73 -5.16 10.70 6.91
N ARG A 74 -6.18 10.41 6.10
CA ARG A 74 -7.54 10.95 6.25
C ARG A 74 -8.40 9.91 6.96
N VAL A 75 -9.14 10.34 7.98
CA VAL A 75 -10.06 9.48 8.73
C VAL A 75 -11.49 9.87 8.40
N GLN A 76 -12.26 8.94 7.84
CA GLN A 76 -13.67 9.12 7.50
C GLN A 76 -14.53 8.20 8.36
N VAL A 77 -15.63 8.75 8.89
CA VAL A 77 -16.67 7.99 9.57
C VAL A 77 -17.78 7.71 8.57
N LEU A 78 -18.01 6.44 8.30
CA LEU A 78 -19.08 5.93 7.46
C LEU A 78 -20.22 5.42 8.35
N ARG A 79 -21.46 5.73 7.98
CA ARG A 79 -22.66 5.12 8.55
C ARG A 79 -23.38 4.37 7.43
N ASP A 80 -23.64 3.09 7.63
CA ASP A 80 -24.27 2.24 6.61
C ASP A 80 -23.53 2.32 5.26
N GLY A 81 -22.19 2.37 5.31
CA GLY A 81 -21.31 2.51 4.14
C GLY A 81 -21.20 3.93 3.56
N LYS A 82 -21.94 4.91 4.09
CA LYS A 82 -21.96 6.28 3.55
C LYS A 82 -21.15 7.25 4.41
N PRO A 83 -20.26 8.09 3.82
CA PRO A 83 -19.54 9.10 4.57
C PRO A 83 -20.48 10.06 5.31
N THR A 84 -20.28 10.18 6.62
CA THR A 84 -21.08 11.05 7.50
C THR A 84 -20.24 12.14 8.15
N ALA A 85 -18.96 11.87 8.45
CA ALA A 85 -18.04 12.85 9.01
C ALA A 85 -16.59 12.55 8.59
N THR A 86 -15.73 13.57 8.67
CA THR A 86 -14.27 13.42 8.58
C THR A 86 -13.68 13.87 9.90
N VAL A 87 -12.77 13.07 10.49
CA VAL A 87 -12.03 13.51 11.67
C VAL A 87 -10.83 14.33 11.19
N PRO A 88 -10.73 15.62 11.55
CA PRO A 88 -9.62 16.45 11.12
C PRO A 88 -8.31 15.94 11.73
N SER A 89 -7.28 15.84 10.90
CA SER A 89 -5.91 15.65 11.37
C SER A 89 -5.31 17.03 11.67
N TYR A 90 -4.82 17.21 12.90
CA TYR A 90 -4.04 18.39 13.31
C TYR A 90 -2.54 18.11 13.31
N ALA A 91 -2.11 17.04 12.65
CA ALA A 91 -0.69 16.79 12.43
C ALA A 91 -0.06 17.97 11.66
N GLU A 92 1.20 18.26 11.97
CA GLU A 92 1.96 19.30 11.29
C GLU A 92 2.03 19.03 9.79
N ASP A 93 1.78 20.06 8.98
CA ASP A 93 2.02 20.00 7.54
C ASP A 93 3.53 19.97 7.32
N PRO A 94 4.09 18.92 6.66
CA PRO A 94 5.53 18.78 6.48
C PRO A 94 6.16 19.89 5.62
N GLY A 95 5.39 20.82 5.06
CA GLY A 95 5.90 21.94 4.25
C GLY A 95 6.47 21.52 2.90
N MET A 96 6.34 20.24 2.56
CA MET A 96 6.72 19.66 1.28
C MET A 96 5.59 18.76 0.76
N SER A 97 5.30 18.87 -0.54
CA SER A 97 4.32 18.02 -1.22
C SER A 97 5.06 17.00 -2.09
N PRO A 98 5.39 15.80 -1.57
CA PRO A 98 6.09 14.78 -2.35
C PRO A 98 5.22 14.34 -3.53
N ARG A 99 5.79 14.35 -4.74
CA ARG A 99 5.14 13.78 -5.92
C ARG A 99 5.59 12.33 -6.07
N LEU A 100 4.76 11.42 -5.57
CA LEU A 100 5.04 9.99 -5.57
C LEU A 100 4.46 9.35 -6.84
N THR A 101 5.26 8.54 -7.52
CA THR A 101 4.78 7.62 -8.55
C THR A 101 5.22 6.22 -8.18
N LEU A 102 4.25 5.34 -7.98
CA LEU A 102 4.51 3.93 -7.75
C LEU A 102 4.71 3.25 -9.10
N THR A 103 5.83 2.56 -9.24
CA THR A 103 6.16 1.81 -10.45
C THR A 103 6.45 0.36 -10.08
N GLN A 104 6.20 -0.54 -11.03
CA GLN A 104 6.58 -1.93 -10.87
C GLN A 104 8.07 -2.08 -11.12
N GLY A 105 8.84 -2.45 -10.08
CA GLY A 105 10.22 -2.88 -10.27
C GLY A 105 10.25 -4.23 -10.97
N ALA A 106 10.94 -4.32 -12.10
CA ALA A 106 11.17 -5.60 -12.79
C ALA A 106 12.60 -6.07 -12.52
N HIS A 107 12.74 -7.15 -11.76
CA HIS A 107 13.92 -8.02 -11.81
C HIS A 107 13.44 -9.41 -12.23
N ALA A 108 14.26 -10.18 -12.97
CA ALA A 108 13.85 -11.41 -13.67
C ALA A 108 13.23 -12.54 -12.81
N ALA A 109 13.17 -12.37 -11.48
CA ALA A 109 12.61 -13.34 -10.54
C ALA A 109 11.55 -12.78 -9.57
N PHE A 110 11.35 -11.45 -9.47
CA PHE A 110 10.39 -10.87 -8.50
C PHE A 110 9.83 -9.52 -8.97
N ARG A 111 8.51 -9.31 -8.76
CA ARG A 111 7.81 -8.02 -8.96
C ARG A 111 7.53 -7.41 -7.59
N ALA A 112 8.04 -6.20 -7.34
CA ALA A 112 7.74 -5.44 -6.11
C ALA A 112 7.51 -3.95 -6.43
N PRO A 113 6.57 -3.27 -5.74
CA PRO A 113 6.34 -1.85 -5.91
C PRO A 113 7.55 -1.04 -5.45
N CYS A 114 7.98 -0.07 -6.26
CA CYS A 114 9.13 0.80 -6.00
C CYS A 114 8.67 2.27 -5.91
N LEU A 115 9.14 2.98 -4.89
CA LEU A 115 8.85 4.41 -4.69
C LEU A 115 9.91 5.27 -5.40
N CYS A 116 9.47 6.19 -6.27
CA CYS A 116 10.36 7.18 -6.86
C CYS A 116 10.01 8.59 -6.35
N LEU A 117 11.01 9.31 -5.85
CA LEU A 117 10.88 10.67 -5.31
C LEU A 117 11.60 11.65 -6.25
N GLY A 118 10.93 12.71 -6.70
CA GLY A 118 11.53 13.77 -7.52
C GLY A 118 11.14 15.16 -7.04
N THR A 119 12.10 16.09 -7.00
CA THR A 119 11.89 17.49 -6.58
C THR A 119 11.93 18.51 -7.74
N THR A 120 12.21 18.07 -8.99
CA THR A 120 12.39 18.95 -10.17
C THR A 120 11.89 18.30 -11.47
N PRO A 121 11.55 19.08 -12.53
CA PRO A 121 10.90 18.57 -13.76
C PRO A 121 11.82 17.81 -14.74
N VAL A 122 13.09 17.59 -14.38
CA VAL A 122 14.03 16.82 -15.19
C VAL A 122 14.28 15.47 -14.54
N THR A 123 13.77 14.44 -15.20
CA THR A 123 14.02 13.00 -15.03
C THR A 123 13.87 12.44 -13.60
N PRO A 124 12.78 11.70 -13.29
CA PRO A 124 12.68 11.02 -12.00
C PRO A 124 13.82 10.01 -11.85
N PHE A 125 14.66 10.19 -10.83
CA PHE A 125 15.73 9.25 -10.51
C PHE A 125 15.12 8.10 -9.69
N CYS A 126 14.59 7.08 -10.36
CA CYS A 126 14.19 5.84 -9.70
C CYS A 126 15.44 5.03 -9.32
N ARG A 127 15.90 5.16 -8.08
CA ARG A 127 16.93 4.25 -7.53
C ARG A 127 16.24 3.06 -6.88
N CYS A 128 15.94 2.02 -7.65
CA CYS A 128 15.69 0.70 -7.08
C CYS A 128 17.02 0.18 -6.53
N SER A 129 17.37 0.52 -5.29
CA SER A 129 18.62 0.08 -4.67
C SER A 129 18.52 -1.37 -4.20
N TRP A 130 18.52 -2.29 -5.16
CA TRP A 130 18.96 -3.67 -4.94
C TRP A 130 20.14 -3.98 -5.87
N THR A 131 21.15 -3.11 -5.86
CA THR A 131 22.51 -3.66 -5.98
C THR A 131 22.70 -4.45 -4.67
N PRO A 132 22.98 -5.77 -4.68
CA PRO A 132 23.51 -6.38 -3.48
C PRO A 132 24.71 -5.51 -3.08
N MET A 133 24.71 -5.06 -1.83
CA MET A 133 25.88 -4.44 -1.23
C MET A 133 26.99 -5.50 -1.27
N VAL A 134 27.71 -5.59 -2.39
CA VAL A 134 29.03 -6.20 -2.40
C VAL A 134 29.85 -5.21 -1.59
N VAL A 135 29.95 -5.49 -0.29
CA VAL A 135 30.99 -4.88 0.53
C VAL A 135 32.29 -5.29 -0.13
N ARG A 136 32.88 -4.36 -0.87
CA ARG A 136 34.25 -4.49 -1.34
C ARG A 136 35.12 -4.35 -0.10
N THR A 137 35.34 -5.45 0.61
CA THR A 137 36.42 -5.51 1.60
C THR A 137 37.71 -5.56 0.81
N ASP A 138 38.42 -4.43 0.74
CA ASP A 138 39.82 -4.38 0.34
C ASP A 138 40.65 -5.17 1.36
N SER A 139 40.71 -6.49 1.18
CA SER A 139 41.73 -7.36 1.75
C SER A 139 41.62 -8.71 1.07
N GLY A 140 42.65 -9.07 0.30
CA GLY A 140 42.69 -10.29 -0.49
C GLY A 140 42.38 -11.54 0.34
N TRP A 141 41.52 -12.40 -0.19
CA TRP A 141 41.29 -13.72 0.36
C TRP A 141 41.04 -14.72 -0.78
N SER A 142 41.91 -15.73 -0.85
CA SER A 142 41.80 -16.87 -1.77
C SER A 142 40.68 -17.81 -1.32
N PRO A 143 39.88 -18.38 -2.25
CA PRO A 143 38.87 -19.37 -1.91
C PRO A 143 39.51 -20.73 -1.59
N PRO A 144 39.03 -21.49 -0.59
CA PRO A 144 39.38 -22.90 -0.49
C PRO A 144 38.59 -23.71 -1.53
N THR A 145 39.31 -24.52 -2.30
CA THR A 145 38.75 -25.51 -3.23
C THR A 145 38.04 -26.61 -2.43
N ILE A 146 36.72 -26.69 -2.53
CA ILE A 146 36.00 -27.92 -2.17
C ILE A 146 35.90 -28.77 -3.43
N ARG A 147 36.58 -29.93 -3.39
CA ARG A 147 36.30 -31.03 -4.31
C ARG A 147 35.01 -31.73 -3.84
N ILE A 148 34.20 -32.10 -4.82
CA ILE A 148 33.00 -32.94 -4.70
C ILE A 148 33.38 -34.30 -4.14
#